data_AF-A0A1J5KTF4-F1
#
_entry.id   AF-A0A1J5KTF4-F1
#
_cell.length_a   1.000
_cell.length_b   1.000
_cell.length_c   1.000
_cell.angle_alpha   90.00
_cell.angle_beta   90.00
_cell.angle_gamma   90.00
#
_symmetry.space_group_name_H-M   'P 1'
#
loop_
_entity.id
_entity.type
_entity.pdbx_description
1 polymer ?
#
loop_
_entity_poly.entity_id
_entity_poly.type
_entity_poly.pdbx_seq_one_letter_code
_entity_poly.pdbx_strand_id
1 'polypeptide(L)'
;MKKHCFLRTLSFFMLFTFLTSCGTDDEGNYTEIPDPVSPVVVDLATVPYPKLSDYKFFDGDLKDMKPAYKVLPYDLNTPLFTDYAHKKRFVWMPENTKASYTADGQLLEFPTGAVLIKSFFYENVLPDNTTRIIETRILIKRASEWIFANYVWNDEQTEAYLNLDGSFTDVSWMENGVQKDANYRIPSEVECLTCHKNNDSPIPIGTKPQNMNKMFNYEEGNVNQLSKWITEGYLTDNIPTTINSTVDWADTSLPLELRVRSYMDINCAHCHSEGAHCDYMPMRLAFTETSNPTNMGVCVEPYEFINGSFTHIISKKNTGRSAMYYRLSTTNESERMPMLGRSIVHEEGLQLFENWINDMNETCP
;
A
#
# COMPACT_ATOMS: atom_id res chain seq x y z
N MET A 1 19.12 -97.75 26.37
CA MET A 1 20.58 -97.71 26.15
C MET A 1 21.08 -96.34 26.58
N LYS A 2 21.78 -96.23 27.73
CA LYS A 2 23.18 -95.73 27.85
C LYS A 2 23.43 -94.41 27.08
N LYS A 3 23.82 -93.25 27.63
CA LYS A 3 24.48 -92.84 28.90
C LYS A 3 24.40 -91.29 29.05
N HIS A 4 24.33 -90.82 30.31
CA HIS A 4 24.87 -89.60 30.97
C HIS A 4 24.99 -88.25 30.20
N CYS A 5 24.41 -87.11 30.63
CA CYS A 5 24.47 -86.35 31.92
C CYS A 5 25.77 -85.53 32.11
N PHE A 6 25.62 -84.33 32.71
CA PHE A 6 26.61 -83.27 33.07
C PHE A 6 26.97 -82.26 31.97
N LEU A 7 27.00 -80.94 32.17
CA LEU A 7 26.80 -80.08 33.35
C LEU A 7 26.64 -78.62 32.89
N ARG A 8 25.81 -77.85 33.59
CA ARG A 8 25.82 -76.38 33.62
C ARG A 8 27.22 -75.82 33.97
N THR A 9 27.38 -74.52 33.66
CA THR A 9 28.18 -73.48 34.36
C THR A 9 29.46 -73.00 33.64
N LEU A 10 29.37 -71.84 32.98
CA LEU A 10 30.29 -70.67 33.04
C LEU A 10 29.73 -69.65 32.02
N SER A 11 28.92 -68.65 32.38
CA SER A 11 29.33 -67.39 33.03
C SER A 11 30.75 -66.97 32.70
N PHE A 12 30.94 -66.31 31.55
CA PHE A 12 31.70 -65.06 31.40
C PHE A 12 31.77 -64.72 29.90
N PHE A 13 31.00 -63.73 29.44
CA PHE A 13 31.43 -62.68 28.51
C PHE A 13 30.24 -61.76 28.22
N MET A 14 29.91 -60.93 29.21
CA MET A 14 29.21 -59.67 29.00
C MET A 14 30.30 -58.60 29.05
N LEU A 15 30.85 -58.22 27.89
CA LEU A 15 31.61 -56.98 27.77
C LEU A 15 31.76 -56.58 26.30
N PHE A 16 31.30 -55.37 25.99
CA PHE A 16 31.67 -54.57 24.83
C PHE A 16 31.24 -55.10 23.44
N THR A 17 29.99 -54.83 23.08
CA THR A 17 29.68 -54.39 21.71
C THR A 17 29.45 -52.89 21.74
N PHE A 18 30.56 -52.15 21.83
CA PHE A 18 30.57 -50.75 21.47
C PHE A 18 30.24 -50.66 19.99
N LEU A 19 29.20 -49.87 19.70
CA LEU A 19 28.84 -49.36 18.39
C LEU A 19 30.09 -48.78 17.72
N THR A 20 30.62 -49.51 16.73
CA THR A 20 31.58 -48.98 15.75
C THR A 20 30.87 -48.98 14.41
N SER A 21 29.87 -48.10 14.30
CA SER A 21 29.46 -47.59 12.99
C SER A 21 30.46 -46.50 12.62
N CYS A 22 31.62 -46.89 12.10
CA CYS A 22 32.46 -45.97 11.33
C CYS A 22 31.75 -45.75 9.99
N GLY A 23 30.79 -44.83 9.96
CA GLY A 23 30.52 -44.09 8.74
C GLY A 23 31.71 -43.16 8.57
N THR A 24 32.43 -43.31 7.46
CA THR A 24 33.49 -42.38 7.07
C THR A 24 32.92 -40.97 7.06
N ASP A 25 33.54 -40.06 7.81
CA ASP A 25 33.23 -38.64 7.79
C ASP A 25 33.45 -38.13 6.36
N ASP A 26 32.36 -37.86 5.64
CA ASP A 26 32.39 -37.13 4.37
C ASP A 26 32.69 -35.63 4.67
N GLU A 27 33.87 -35.33 5.23
CA GLU A 27 34.43 -33.98 5.35
C GLU A 27 34.98 -33.49 4.00
N GLY A 28 34.19 -33.60 2.93
CA GLY A 28 34.73 -33.41 1.58
C GLY A 28 33.69 -33.22 0.48
N ASN A 29 32.72 -32.32 0.69
CA ASN A 29 32.07 -31.47 -0.33
C ASN A 29 30.73 -30.94 0.23
N TYR A 30 30.78 -30.14 1.29
CA TYR A 30 29.69 -29.20 1.54
C TYR A 30 29.90 -28.02 0.59
N THR A 31 29.30 -28.06 -0.59
CA THR A 31 29.14 -26.85 -1.40
C THR A 31 28.04 -26.04 -0.76
N GLU A 32 28.39 -24.97 -0.03
CA GLU A 32 27.44 -23.92 0.32
C GLU A 32 26.74 -23.48 -0.98
N ILE A 33 25.44 -23.74 -1.07
CA ILE A 33 24.62 -23.13 -2.11
C ILE A 33 24.57 -21.66 -1.73
N PRO A 34 25.07 -20.73 -2.57
CA PRO A 34 25.03 -19.32 -2.24
C PRO A 34 23.59 -18.90 -1.93
N ASP A 35 23.42 -18.09 -0.91
CA ASP A 35 22.12 -17.47 -0.64
C ASP A 35 21.65 -16.77 -1.93
N PRO A 36 20.37 -16.93 -2.32
CA PRO A 36 19.86 -16.30 -3.52
C PRO A 36 20.04 -14.77 -3.41
N VAL A 37 20.53 -14.15 -4.47
CA VAL A 37 20.67 -12.70 -4.57
C VAL A 37 19.46 -12.13 -5.30
N SER A 38 18.91 -11.02 -4.79
CA SER A 38 17.81 -10.33 -5.48
C SER A 38 18.24 -9.93 -6.89
N PRO A 39 17.44 -10.21 -7.93
CA PRO A 39 17.79 -9.83 -9.30
C PRO A 39 17.57 -8.34 -9.55
N VAL A 40 16.97 -7.60 -8.61
CA VAL A 40 16.63 -6.19 -8.75
C VAL A 40 17.86 -5.34 -8.99
N VAL A 41 17.76 -4.42 -9.95
CA VAL A 41 18.83 -3.49 -10.32
C VAL A 41 18.39 -2.07 -10.02
N VAL A 42 19.03 -1.41 -9.06
CA VAL A 42 18.81 0.01 -8.73
C VAL A 42 20.16 0.69 -8.54
N ASP A 43 20.68 1.28 -9.62
CA ASP A 43 21.83 2.17 -9.56
C ASP A 43 21.34 3.62 -9.44
N LEU A 44 21.54 4.20 -8.26
CA LEU A 44 21.08 5.54 -7.92
C LEU A 44 21.66 6.65 -8.82
N ALA A 45 22.77 6.39 -9.53
CA ALA A 45 23.36 7.32 -10.48
C ALA A 45 22.62 7.39 -11.82
N THR A 46 21.89 6.33 -12.18
CA THR A 46 21.28 6.18 -13.52
C THR A 46 19.76 6.10 -13.50
N VAL A 47 19.13 5.80 -12.37
CA VAL A 47 17.66 5.83 -12.24
C VAL A 47 17.12 7.27 -12.35
N PRO A 48 15.89 7.47 -12.85
CA PRO A 48 14.97 6.44 -13.36
C PRO A 48 15.37 5.87 -14.72
N TYR A 49 15.11 4.58 -14.94
CA TYR A 49 15.42 3.93 -16.22
C TYR A 49 14.33 4.21 -17.26
N PRO A 50 14.63 4.08 -18.56
CA PRO A 50 13.61 4.24 -19.61
C PRO A 50 12.52 3.17 -19.59
N LYS A 51 12.82 1.94 -19.16
CA LYS A 51 11.89 0.80 -19.12
C LYS A 51 11.69 0.28 -17.71
N LEU A 52 10.48 -0.19 -17.42
CA LEU A 52 10.16 -0.81 -16.12
C LEU A 52 10.89 -2.15 -15.95
N SER A 53 11.06 -2.93 -17.03
CA SER A 53 11.77 -4.21 -16.98
C SER A 53 13.26 -4.10 -16.60
N ASP A 54 13.89 -2.94 -16.82
CA ASP A 54 15.31 -2.72 -16.50
C ASP A 54 15.59 -2.84 -14.98
N TYR A 55 14.58 -2.64 -14.14
CA TYR A 55 14.68 -2.81 -12.69
C TYR A 55 14.64 -4.26 -12.23
N LYS A 56 14.06 -5.18 -13.03
CA LYS A 56 13.86 -6.59 -12.67
C LYS A 56 13.08 -6.80 -11.36
N PHE A 57 12.06 -5.97 -11.12
CA PHE A 57 11.17 -6.11 -9.95
C PHE A 57 10.26 -7.34 -10.03
N PHE A 58 10.01 -7.85 -11.24
CA PHE A 58 9.06 -8.94 -11.47
C PHE A 58 9.70 -10.07 -12.28
N ASP A 59 9.34 -11.30 -11.94
CA ASP A 59 9.75 -12.51 -12.64
C ASP A 59 8.76 -12.85 -13.77
N GLY A 60 9.28 -13.37 -14.89
CA GLY A 60 8.44 -13.80 -16.02
C GLY A 60 7.84 -12.64 -16.80
N ASP A 61 6.60 -12.80 -17.27
CA ASP A 61 5.88 -11.78 -18.00
C ASP A 61 5.51 -10.62 -17.07
N LEU A 62 5.90 -9.39 -17.44
CA LEU A 62 5.76 -8.21 -16.58
C LEU A 62 4.33 -7.98 -16.08
N LYS A 63 3.33 -8.22 -16.94
CA LYS A 63 1.90 -8.04 -16.65
C LYS A 63 1.38 -8.91 -15.51
N ASP A 64 2.03 -10.03 -15.23
CA ASP A 64 1.64 -10.89 -14.11
C ASP A 64 1.96 -10.21 -12.77
N MET A 65 2.91 -9.26 -12.79
CA MET A 65 3.44 -8.57 -11.62
C MET A 65 3.85 -9.55 -10.52
N LYS A 66 4.43 -10.70 -10.91
CA LYS A 66 4.94 -11.71 -10.00
C LYS A 66 6.22 -11.18 -9.36
N PRO A 67 6.26 -10.90 -8.05
CA PRO A 67 7.43 -10.28 -7.42
C PRO A 67 8.67 -11.15 -7.57
N ALA A 68 9.78 -10.53 -7.97
CA ALA A 68 11.07 -11.19 -7.94
C ALA A 68 11.57 -11.40 -6.50
N TYR A 69 12.60 -12.23 -6.32
CA TYR A 69 13.18 -12.47 -5.00
C TYR A 69 13.54 -11.16 -4.27
N LYS A 70 13.12 -11.04 -3.00
CA LYS A 70 13.18 -9.84 -2.13
C LYS A 70 12.23 -8.69 -2.49
N VAL A 71 11.42 -8.78 -3.54
CA VAL A 71 10.36 -7.79 -3.79
C VAL A 71 9.12 -8.22 -2.99
N LEU A 72 8.76 -7.47 -1.95
CA LEU A 72 7.66 -7.85 -1.06
C LEU A 72 6.36 -7.15 -1.44
N PRO A 73 5.26 -7.89 -1.69
CA PRO A 73 3.95 -7.28 -1.83
C PRO A 73 3.46 -6.74 -0.49
N TYR A 74 2.68 -5.66 -0.55
CA TYR A 74 1.92 -5.16 0.60
C TYR A 74 0.64 -4.46 0.15
N ASP A 75 -0.24 -4.20 1.09
CA ASP A 75 -1.50 -3.51 0.90
C ASP A 75 -1.83 -2.62 2.10
N LEU A 76 -2.82 -1.74 1.93
CA LEU A 76 -3.30 -0.82 2.96
C LEU A 76 -4.63 -1.32 3.55
N ASN A 77 -4.95 -0.88 4.76
CA ASN A 77 -6.24 -1.17 5.40
C ASN A 77 -7.40 -0.59 4.59
N THR A 78 -7.30 0.68 4.21
CA THR A 78 -8.21 1.35 3.27
C THR A 78 -7.43 1.76 2.02
N PRO A 79 -7.87 1.39 0.80
CA PRO A 79 -7.21 1.80 -0.43
C PRO A 79 -7.53 3.26 -0.79
N LEU A 80 -6.55 3.94 -1.40
CA LEU A 80 -6.76 5.22 -2.09
C LEU A 80 -7.70 5.00 -3.29
N PHE A 81 -8.74 5.82 -3.42
CA PHE A 81 -9.61 5.87 -4.58
C PHE A 81 -8.92 6.57 -5.77
N THR A 82 -9.03 5.97 -6.95
CA THR A 82 -8.51 6.55 -8.21
C THR A 82 -9.33 5.98 -9.36
N ASP A 83 -10.51 6.53 -9.60
CA ASP A 83 -11.46 6.06 -10.63
C ASP A 83 -11.70 4.55 -10.61
N TYR A 84 -11.86 3.95 -9.43
CA TYR A 84 -11.98 2.50 -9.21
C TYR A 84 -10.79 1.64 -9.65
N ALA A 85 -9.69 2.20 -10.17
CA ALA A 85 -8.51 1.41 -10.50
C ALA A 85 -8.01 0.62 -9.28
N HIS A 86 -7.77 -0.68 -9.44
CA HIS A 86 -7.12 -1.51 -8.45
C HIS A 86 -5.63 -1.14 -8.32
N LYS A 87 -5.03 -1.50 -7.18
CA LYS A 87 -3.62 -1.24 -6.92
C LYS A 87 -2.90 -2.51 -6.43
N LYS A 88 -1.80 -2.87 -7.07
CA LYS A 88 -0.78 -3.75 -6.46
C LYS A 88 0.37 -2.89 -5.98
N ARG A 89 0.88 -3.16 -4.77
CA ARG A 89 2.01 -2.42 -4.19
C ARG A 89 3.11 -3.37 -3.78
N PHE A 90 4.34 -2.91 -3.95
CA PHE A 90 5.53 -3.66 -3.60
C PHE A 90 6.57 -2.75 -2.97
N VAL A 91 7.41 -3.34 -2.13
CA VAL A 91 8.61 -2.69 -1.57
C VAL A 91 9.83 -3.52 -1.94
N TRP A 92 10.93 -2.84 -2.22
CA TRP A 92 12.25 -3.44 -2.29
C TRP A 92 13.25 -2.54 -1.58
N MET A 93 14.24 -3.12 -0.91
CA MET A 93 15.35 -2.40 -0.29
C MET A 93 16.68 -3.08 -0.62
N PRO A 94 17.78 -2.31 -0.72
CA PRO A 94 19.11 -2.88 -0.84
C PRO A 94 19.43 -3.83 0.30
N GLU A 95 20.27 -4.81 0.02
CA GLU A 95 20.71 -5.78 1.01
C GLU A 95 21.28 -5.08 2.25
N ASN A 96 21.02 -5.65 3.44
CA ASN A 96 21.50 -5.16 4.73
C ASN A 96 21.03 -3.74 5.10
N THR A 97 19.97 -3.23 4.47
CA THR A 97 19.32 -1.97 4.84
C THR A 97 17.92 -2.21 5.41
N LYS A 98 17.46 -1.30 6.27
CA LYS A 98 16.19 -1.42 6.99
C LYS A 98 15.50 -0.08 7.09
N ALA A 99 14.18 -0.08 6.99
CA ALA A 99 13.36 1.01 7.48
C ALA A 99 13.23 0.94 9.01
N SER A 100 12.74 2.02 9.63
CA SER A 100 12.43 2.05 11.05
C SER A 100 11.05 2.65 11.34
N TYR A 101 10.45 2.16 12.43
CA TYR A 101 9.23 2.73 12.98
C TYR A 101 9.56 4.00 13.77
N THR A 102 8.73 5.03 13.60
CA THR A 102 8.79 6.30 14.35
C THR A 102 7.51 6.52 15.17
N ALA A 103 6.36 6.49 14.51
CA ALA A 103 5.04 6.59 15.11
C ALA A 103 3.96 5.97 14.20
N ASP A 104 2.83 5.55 14.77
CA ASP A 104 1.70 4.93 14.05
C ASP A 104 1.26 5.70 12.79
N GLY A 105 1.09 7.02 12.91
CA GLY A 105 0.61 7.91 11.84
C GLY A 105 1.69 8.57 10.99
N GLN A 106 2.95 8.25 11.25
CA GLN A 106 4.09 8.76 10.47
C GLN A 106 4.52 7.74 9.43
N LEU A 107 5.16 8.20 8.37
CA LEU A 107 5.77 7.29 7.40
C LEU A 107 6.87 6.47 8.08
N LEU A 108 7.03 5.22 7.67
CA LEU A 108 8.25 4.48 7.97
C LEU A 108 9.46 5.27 7.43
N GLU A 109 10.54 5.31 8.20
CA GLU A 109 11.78 5.96 7.79
C GLU A 109 12.58 5.01 6.90
N PHE A 110 12.55 5.23 5.58
CA PHE A 110 13.18 4.33 4.62
C PHE A 110 14.67 4.65 4.39
N PRO A 111 15.52 3.62 4.19
CA PRO A 111 16.93 3.82 3.88
C PRO A 111 17.12 4.29 2.43
N THR A 112 18.27 4.92 2.17
CA THR A 112 18.71 5.21 0.79
C THR A 112 18.74 3.93 -0.05
N GLY A 113 18.19 4.01 -1.26
CA GLY A 113 18.02 2.89 -2.19
C GLY A 113 16.68 2.17 -2.07
N ALA A 114 15.89 2.43 -1.03
CA ALA A 114 14.55 1.86 -0.91
C ALA A 114 13.66 2.27 -2.09
N VAL A 115 12.85 1.33 -2.57
CA VAL A 115 11.93 1.53 -3.68
C VAL A 115 10.51 1.13 -3.28
N LEU A 116 9.56 2.02 -3.52
CA LEU A 116 8.13 1.73 -3.41
C LEU A 116 7.52 1.70 -4.81
N ILE A 117 6.82 0.63 -5.12
CA ILE A 117 6.27 0.35 -6.45
C ILE A 117 4.76 0.25 -6.31
N LYS A 118 4.01 0.90 -7.21
CA LYS A 118 2.55 0.86 -7.21
C LYS A 118 2.03 0.81 -8.65
N SER A 119 1.39 -0.29 -9.01
CA SER A 119 0.75 -0.48 -10.31
C SER A 119 -0.75 -0.26 -10.22
N PHE A 120 -1.31 0.49 -11.16
CA PHE A 120 -2.73 0.80 -11.28
C PHE A 120 -3.32 0.04 -12.46
N PHE A 121 -4.39 -0.69 -12.23
CA PHE A 121 -4.99 -1.57 -13.25
C PHE A 121 -6.50 -1.68 -13.09
N TYR A 122 -7.15 -2.10 -14.16
CA TYR A 122 -8.55 -2.46 -14.19
C TYR A 122 -8.69 -3.93 -14.54
N GLU A 123 -9.68 -4.59 -13.97
CA GLU A 123 -10.13 -5.92 -14.36
C GLU A 123 -11.41 -5.78 -15.20
N ASN A 124 -11.75 -6.82 -15.98
CA ASN A 124 -12.98 -6.85 -16.79
C ASN A 124 -13.11 -5.66 -17.76
N VAL A 125 -11.99 -5.23 -18.37
CA VAL A 125 -11.96 -4.13 -19.33
C VAL A 125 -12.61 -4.56 -20.64
N LEU A 126 -13.54 -3.76 -21.12
CA LEU A 126 -14.30 -4.01 -22.35
C LEU A 126 -13.47 -3.69 -23.60
N PRO A 127 -13.73 -4.37 -24.74
CA PRO A 127 -14.76 -5.40 -24.94
C PRO A 127 -14.34 -6.83 -24.54
N ASP A 128 -13.04 -7.07 -24.30
CA ASP A 128 -12.49 -8.43 -24.17
C ASP A 128 -12.59 -9.03 -22.76
N ASN A 129 -13.04 -8.22 -21.77
CA ASN A 129 -13.10 -8.56 -20.35
C ASN A 129 -11.74 -9.01 -19.78
N THR A 130 -10.67 -8.34 -20.20
CA THR A 130 -9.29 -8.64 -19.76
C THR A 130 -8.82 -7.63 -18.71
N THR A 131 -7.72 -7.96 -18.04
CA THR A 131 -7.00 -7.01 -17.18
C THR A 131 -6.19 -6.05 -18.04
N ARG A 132 -6.29 -4.75 -17.75
CA ARG A 132 -5.43 -3.71 -18.34
C ARG A 132 -4.72 -2.94 -17.24
N ILE A 133 -3.40 -3.01 -17.23
CA ILE A 133 -2.52 -2.18 -16.42
C ILE A 133 -2.31 -0.87 -17.16
N ILE A 134 -2.49 0.23 -16.44
CA ILE A 134 -2.43 1.58 -16.99
C ILE A 134 -1.05 2.18 -16.76
N GLU A 135 -0.62 2.18 -15.50
CA GLU A 135 0.64 2.80 -15.09
C GLU A 135 1.26 2.09 -13.88
N THR A 136 2.59 2.16 -13.78
CA THR A 136 3.35 1.79 -12.60
C THR A 136 4.13 3.00 -12.11
N ARG A 137 3.81 3.46 -10.90
CA ARG A 137 4.52 4.55 -10.23
C ARG A 137 5.59 3.98 -9.30
N ILE A 138 6.78 4.55 -9.37
CA ILE A 138 7.94 4.17 -8.56
C ILE A 138 8.42 5.39 -7.77
N LEU A 139 8.63 5.19 -6.47
CA LEU A 139 9.33 6.13 -5.61
C LEU A 139 10.67 5.52 -5.22
N ILE A 140 11.76 6.25 -5.44
CA ILE A 140 13.12 5.79 -5.09
C ILE A 140 13.71 6.75 -4.06
N LYS A 141 14.11 6.22 -2.90
CA LYS A 141 14.77 7.01 -1.85
C LYS A 141 16.23 7.25 -2.24
N ARG A 142 16.57 8.48 -2.64
CA ARG A 142 17.97 8.96 -2.71
C ARG A 142 18.41 9.45 -1.33
N ALA A 143 19.68 9.85 -1.20
CA ALA A 143 20.28 10.23 0.08
C ALA A 143 19.41 11.20 0.89
N SER A 144 18.95 12.31 0.30
CA SER A 144 18.14 13.33 0.99
C SER A 144 16.66 13.36 0.62
N GLU A 145 16.25 12.76 -0.50
CA GLU A 145 14.91 12.95 -1.05
C GLU A 145 14.34 11.69 -1.71
N TRP A 146 13.04 11.70 -1.95
CA TRP A 146 12.39 10.75 -2.85
C TRP A 146 12.36 11.32 -4.26
N ILE A 147 12.63 10.48 -5.26
CA ILE A 147 12.36 10.84 -6.66
C ILE A 147 11.17 10.04 -7.18
N PHE A 148 10.43 10.64 -8.11
CA PHE A 148 9.26 10.04 -8.74
C PHE A 148 9.61 9.53 -10.13
N ALA A 149 9.07 8.37 -10.47
CA ALA A 149 9.06 7.86 -11.83
C ALA A 149 7.70 7.27 -12.12
N ASN A 150 7.18 7.51 -13.32
CA ASN A 150 5.93 6.93 -13.76
C ASN A 150 6.12 6.20 -15.07
N TYR A 151 5.63 4.96 -15.16
CA TYR A 151 5.80 4.09 -16.30
C TYR A 151 4.43 3.79 -16.90
N VAL A 152 4.20 4.25 -18.12
CA VAL A 152 2.95 4.03 -18.84
C VAL A 152 3.07 2.74 -19.62
N TRP A 153 2.11 1.84 -19.41
CA TRP A 153 2.08 0.53 -20.05
C TRP A 153 1.69 0.63 -21.51
N ASN A 154 2.32 -0.19 -22.37
CA ASN A 154 1.90 -0.31 -23.76
C ASN A 154 0.60 -1.12 -23.90
N ASP A 155 -0.06 -0.95 -25.05
CA ASP A 155 -1.34 -1.62 -25.33
C ASP A 155 -1.19 -3.15 -25.38
N GLU A 156 -0.02 -3.67 -25.77
CA GLU A 156 0.26 -5.11 -25.75
C GLU A 156 0.45 -5.70 -24.35
N GLN A 157 0.51 -4.87 -23.30
CA GLN A 157 0.70 -5.27 -21.90
C GLN A 157 1.97 -6.11 -21.69
N THR A 158 3.07 -5.67 -22.31
CA THR A 158 4.37 -6.38 -22.29
C THR A 158 5.49 -5.54 -21.67
N GLU A 159 5.38 -4.22 -21.68
CA GLU A 159 6.38 -3.30 -21.14
C GLU A 159 5.72 -1.99 -20.68
N ALA A 160 6.41 -1.27 -19.79
CA ALA A 160 6.03 0.09 -19.44
C ALA A 160 7.22 1.05 -19.59
N TYR A 161 6.95 2.25 -20.09
CA TYR A 161 7.97 3.24 -20.45
C TYR A 161 7.85 4.48 -19.57
N LEU A 162 9.00 5.01 -19.14
CA LEU A 162 9.05 6.23 -18.35
C LEU A 162 8.37 7.39 -19.08
N ASN A 163 7.37 8.00 -18.45
CA ASN A 163 6.67 9.17 -18.95
C ASN A 163 6.23 10.05 -17.78
N LEU A 164 6.69 11.30 -17.77
CA LEU A 164 6.42 12.28 -16.71
C LEU A 164 5.60 13.48 -17.18
N ASP A 165 5.19 13.52 -18.45
CA ASP A 165 4.45 14.63 -19.04
C ASP A 165 2.95 14.61 -18.65
N GLY A 166 2.48 13.46 -18.17
CA GLY A 166 1.07 13.20 -17.89
C GLY A 166 0.28 12.93 -19.16
N SER A 167 -0.79 12.16 -19.04
CA SER A 167 -1.63 11.78 -20.18
C SER A 167 -3.01 11.36 -19.73
N PHE A 168 -3.88 11.08 -20.68
CA PHE A 168 -5.19 10.48 -20.43
C PHE A 168 -5.32 9.18 -21.22
N THR A 169 -6.06 8.24 -20.66
CA THR A 169 -6.57 7.08 -21.41
C THR A 169 -8.00 6.82 -21.01
N ASP A 170 -8.84 6.53 -21.98
CA ASP A 170 -10.18 6.04 -21.70
C ASP A 170 -10.11 4.58 -21.25
N VAL A 171 -10.99 4.22 -20.31
CA VAL A 171 -11.19 2.86 -19.84
C VAL A 171 -12.67 2.63 -19.59
N SER A 172 -13.19 1.56 -20.19
CA SER A 172 -14.54 1.04 -19.98
C SER A 172 -14.42 -0.35 -19.38
N TRP A 173 -15.09 -0.63 -18.28
CA TRP A 173 -15.00 -1.93 -17.60
C TRP A 173 -16.33 -2.30 -16.94
N MET A 174 -16.45 -3.57 -16.57
CA MET A 174 -17.59 -4.06 -15.78
C MET A 174 -17.26 -4.01 -14.28
N GLU A 175 -17.95 -3.14 -13.56
CA GLU A 175 -17.89 -3.01 -12.10
C GLU A 175 -19.15 -3.65 -11.49
N ASN A 176 -19.02 -4.79 -10.80
CA ASN A 176 -20.16 -5.48 -10.18
C ASN A 176 -21.36 -5.72 -11.11
N GLY A 177 -21.08 -5.99 -12.40
CA GLY A 177 -22.10 -6.21 -13.43
C GLY A 177 -22.69 -4.95 -14.06
N VAL A 178 -22.19 -3.76 -13.70
CA VAL A 178 -22.55 -2.48 -14.31
C VAL A 178 -21.37 -1.95 -15.11
N GLN A 179 -21.59 -1.55 -16.36
CA GLN A 179 -20.55 -0.87 -17.12
C GLN A 179 -20.24 0.49 -16.49
N LYS A 180 -18.96 0.76 -16.26
CA LYS A 180 -18.44 2.07 -15.88
C LYS A 180 -17.41 2.53 -16.92
N ASP A 181 -17.29 3.85 -17.03
CA ASP A 181 -16.38 4.52 -17.95
C ASP A 181 -15.62 5.62 -17.19
N ALA A 182 -14.33 5.76 -17.45
CA ALA A 182 -13.50 6.83 -16.91
C ALA A 182 -12.50 7.32 -17.96
N ASN A 183 -12.27 8.63 -17.96
CA ASN A 183 -11.13 9.24 -18.65
C ASN A 183 -9.97 9.30 -17.64
N TYR A 184 -9.24 8.20 -17.53
CA TYR A 184 -8.22 8.03 -16.51
C TYR A 184 -7.06 8.99 -16.74
N ARG A 185 -6.77 9.82 -15.72
CA ARG A 185 -5.63 10.76 -15.73
C ARG A 185 -4.39 10.09 -15.15
N ILE A 186 -3.40 9.87 -16.02
CA ILE A 186 -2.02 9.57 -15.63
C ILE A 186 -1.37 10.92 -15.27
N PRO A 187 -0.99 11.16 -14.00
CA PRO A 187 -0.46 12.44 -13.58
C PRO A 187 0.93 12.70 -14.14
N SER A 188 1.19 13.97 -14.47
CA SER A 188 2.53 14.51 -14.69
C SER A 188 3.37 14.49 -13.41
N GLU A 189 4.67 14.77 -13.53
CA GLU A 189 5.55 14.92 -12.37
C GLU A 189 5.08 16.02 -11.40
N VAL A 190 4.61 17.16 -11.93
CA VAL A 190 4.12 18.28 -11.12
C VAL A 190 2.83 17.91 -10.37
N GLU A 191 1.92 17.18 -11.02
CA GLU A 191 0.72 16.66 -10.36
C GLU A 191 1.06 15.59 -9.31
N CYS A 192 2.06 14.74 -9.57
CA CYS A 192 2.58 13.81 -8.56
C CYS A 192 3.07 14.57 -7.32
N LEU A 193 3.91 15.60 -7.51
CA LEU A 193 4.45 16.43 -6.43
C LEU A 193 3.37 17.21 -5.68
N THR A 194 2.24 17.53 -6.32
CA THR A 194 1.11 18.21 -5.65
C THR A 194 0.59 17.36 -4.49
N CYS A 195 0.46 16.05 -4.68
CA CYS A 195 0.01 15.13 -3.63
C CYS A 195 1.17 14.59 -2.77
N HIS A 196 2.34 14.37 -3.37
CA HIS A 196 3.47 13.68 -2.75
C HIS A 196 4.52 14.65 -2.19
N LYS A 197 4.10 15.59 -1.35
CA LYS A 197 5.03 16.51 -0.67
C LYS A 197 4.63 16.88 0.75
N ASN A 198 5.62 17.27 1.54
CA ASN A 198 5.44 18.00 2.79
C ASN A 198 6.53 19.08 2.87
N ASN A 199 6.13 20.35 3.03
CA ASN A 199 7.04 21.51 3.00
C ASN A 199 7.97 21.47 1.77
N ASP A 200 7.38 21.20 0.60
CA ASP A 200 8.05 21.01 -0.70
C ASP A 200 9.03 19.82 -0.81
N SER A 201 9.19 19.03 0.26
CA SER A 201 9.99 17.81 0.23
C SER A 201 9.16 16.63 -0.29
N PRO A 202 9.62 15.92 -1.34
CA PRO A 202 9.01 14.69 -1.83
C PRO A 202 8.80 13.61 -0.75
N ILE A 203 7.59 13.07 -0.63
CA ILE A 203 7.28 11.98 0.32
C ILE A 203 6.33 10.91 -0.27
N PRO A 204 6.43 9.65 0.18
CA PRO A 204 5.46 8.62 -0.15
C PRO A 204 4.12 8.84 0.55
N ILE A 205 3.09 8.14 0.07
CA ILE A 205 1.75 8.12 0.66
C ILE A 205 1.40 6.67 0.99
N GLY A 206 0.90 6.45 2.21
CA GLY A 206 0.29 5.19 2.62
C GLY A 206 1.17 4.25 3.44
N THR A 207 2.51 4.32 3.34
CA THR A 207 3.45 3.48 4.11
C THR A 207 3.63 3.94 5.56
N LYS A 208 2.50 4.22 6.22
CA LYS A 208 2.40 4.49 7.66
C LYS A 208 2.06 3.18 8.37
N PRO A 209 2.66 2.87 9.54
CA PRO A 209 2.33 1.67 10.31
C PRO A 209 0.81 1.48 10.54
N GLN A 210 0.09 2.57 10.85
CA GLN A 210 -1.37 2.54 11.05
C GLN A 210 -2.16 2.03 9.83
N ASN A 211 -1.61 2.19 8.62
CA ASN A 211 -2.26 1.82 7.36
C ASN A 211 -1.86 0.42 6.90
N MET A 212 -0.78 -0.14 7.44
CA MET A 212 -0.20 -1.42 7.01
C MET A 212 -0.37 -2.55 8.02
N ASN A 213 -0.78 -2.22 9.26
CA ASN A 213 -0.99 -3.19 10.32
C ASN A 213 -2.24 -4.08 10.08
N LYS A 214 -2.12 -5.01 9.14
CA LYS A 214 -3.09 -6.06 8.79
C LYS A 214 -2.39 -7.37 8.48
N MET A 215 -3.18 -8.43 8.51
CA MET A 215 -2.80 -9.74 8.00
C MET A 215 -2.81 -9.71 6.46
N PHE A 216 -1.82 -10.37 5.84
CA PHE A 216 -1.68 -10.49 4.39
C PHE A 216 -1.28 -11.91 4.03
N ASN A 217 -1.87 -12.43 2.96
CA ASN A 217 -1.64 -13.78 2.47
C ASN A 217 -0.37 -13.80 1.60
N TYR A 218 0.77 -14.13 2.20
CA TYR A 218 2.02 -14.41 1.49
C TYR A 218 2.05 -15.88 1.05
N GLU A 219 3.02 -16.23 0.19
CA GLU A 219 3.21 -17.62 -0.27
C GLU A 219 3.49 -18.57 0.90
N GLU A 220 4.19 -18.10 1.95
CA GLU A 220 4.52 -18.90 3.12
C GLU A 220 3.38 -18.98 4.16
N GLY A 221 2.30 -18.22 3.95
CA GLY A 221 1.13 -18.19 4.81
C GLY A 221 0.61 -16.79 5.13
N ASN A 222 -0.44 -16.75 5.95
CA ASN A 222 -1.06 -15.50 6.37
C ASN A 222 -0.31 -14.91 7.57
N VAL A 223 0.40 -13.80 7.37
CA VAL A 223 1.18 -13.11 8.41
C VAL A 223 0.92 -11.61 8.41
N ASN A 224 1.14 -10.95 9.54
CA ASN A 224 1.07 -9.49 9.61
C ASN A 224 2.17 -8.87 8.74
N GLN A 225 1.84 -7.86 7.94
CA GLN A 225 2.77 -7.27 6.97
C GLN A 225 4.00 -6.63 7.62
N LEU A 226 3.83 -5.93 8.74
CA LEU A 226 4.95 -5.30 9.46
C LEU A 226 5.87 -6.38 10.06
N SER A 227 5.29 -7.46 10.59
CA SER A 227 6.06 -8.62 11.04
C SER A 227 6.81 -9.30 9.88
N LYS A 228 6.19 -9.46 8.70
CA LYS A 228 6.86 -9.98 7.50
C LYS A 228 8.07 -9.10 7.13
N TRP A 229 7.91 -7.78 7.15
CA TRP A 229 9.01 -6.86 6.85
C TRP A 229 10.13 -6.95 7.88
N ILE A 230 9.83 -7.20 9.16
CA ILE A 230 10.86 -7.46 10.18
C ILE A 230 11.61 -8.76 9.88
N THR A 231 10.89 -9.85 9.62
CA THR A 231 11.51 -11.16 9.32
C THR A 231 12.31 -11.16 8.02
N GLU A 232 11.90 -10.37 7.03
CA GLU A 232 12.65 -10.21 5.78
C GLU A 232 13.93 -9.38 5.97
N GLY A 233 14.03 -8.67 7.09
CA GLY A 233 15.10 -7.73 7.38
C GLY A 233 14.92 -6.39 6.67
N TYR A 234 13.68 -5.98 6.37
CA TYR A 234 13.30 -4.70 5.75
C TYR A 234 12.80 -3.67 6.76
N LEU A 235 12.39 -4.09 7.95
CA LEU A 235 11.96 -3.21 9.03
C LEU A 235 12.74 -3.57 10.30
N THR A 236 13.18 -2.55 11.04
CA THR A 236 13.77 -2.73 12.36
C THR A 236 12.70 -3.25 13.32
N ASP A 237 13.06 -4.19 14.19
CA ASP A 237 12.16 -4.70 15.23
C ASP A 237 12.05 -3.70 16.39
N ASN A 238 11.45 -2.55 16.09
CA ASN A 238 11.20 -1.47 17.04
C ASN A 238 9.73 -1.02 17.03
N ILE A 239 8.83 -1.84 16.48
CA ILE A 239 7.39 -1.58 16.50
C ILE A 239 6.83 -1.80 17.93
N PRO A 240 5.85 -1.01 18.38
CA PRO A 240 5.19 -1.24 19.65
C PRO A 240 4.30 -2.50 19.59
N THR A 241 3.91 -3.02 20.77
CA THR A 241 2.97 -4.15 20.85
C THR A 241 1.59 -3.84 20.29
N THR A 242 1.21 -2.56 20.25
CA THR A 242 -0.09 -2.08 19.77
C THR A 242 0.14 -0.87 18.87
N ILE A 243 -0.46 -0.88 17.69
CA ILE A 243 -0.48 0.22 16.71
C ILE A 243 -1.92 0.70 16.58
N ASN A 244 -2.18 2.00 16.81
CA ASN A 244 -3.47 2.59 16.51
C ASN A 244 -3.69 2.62 14.99
N SER A 245 -4.51 1.70 14.49
CA SER A 245 -4.58 1.40 13.05
C SER A 245 -5.86 1.93 12.42
N THR A 246 -5.77 2.34 11.16
CA THR A 246 -6.95 2.50 10.30
C THR A 246 -7.59 1.13 10.05
N VAL A 247 -8.82 1.13 9.57
CA VAL A 247 -9.55 -0.10 9.24
C VAL A 247 -9.90 -0.14 7.76
N ASP A 248 -10.44 -1.26 7.29
CA ASP A 248 -11.12 -1.28 6.00
C ASP A 248 -12.42 -0.47 6.10
N TRP A 249 -12.49 0.63 5.36
CA TRP A 249 -13.66 1.50 5.34
C TRP A 249 -14.92 0.78 4.83
N ALA A 250 -14.77 -0.30 4.04
CA ALA A 250 -15.88 -1.07 3.50
C ALA A 250 -16.42 -2.11 4.51
N ASP A 251 -15.69 -2.44 5.58
CA ASP A 251 -16.15 -3.41 6.60
C ASP A 251 -17.27 -2.83 7.46
N THR A 252 -18.53 -3.12 7.09
CA THR A 252 -19.72 -2.63 7.79
C THR A 252 -19.92 -3.19 9.20
N SER A 253 -19.11 -4.16 9.64
CA SER A 253 -19.15 -4.63 11.03
C SER A 253 -18.49 -3.66 12.01
N LEU A 254 -17.70 -2.70 11.50
CA LEU A 254 -16.97 -1.72 12.28
C LEU A 254 -17.75 -0.40 12.44
N PRO A 255 -17.46 0.39 13.49
CA PRO A 255 -18.13 1.67 13.73
C PRO A 255 -18.04 2.63 12.53
N LEU A 256 -19.16 3.27 12.19
CA LEU A 256 -19.27 4.18 11.04
C LEU A 256 -18.19 5.27 11.03
N GLU A 257 -18.02 5.97 12.15
CA GLU A 257 -17.02 7.05 12.26
C GLU A 257 -15.58 6.56 12.08
N LEU A 258 -15.25 5.36 12.56
CA LEU A 258 -13.92 4.76 12.39
C LEU A 258 -13.60 4.52 10.90
N ARG A 259 -14.60 4.07 10.14
CA ARG A 259 -14.50 3.86 8.68
C ARG A 259 -14.34 5.18 7.93
N VAL A 260 -15.10 6.21 8.32
CA VAL A 260 -14.99 7.56 7.75
C VAL A 260 -13.59 8.14 7.97
N ARG A 261 -13.08 8.05 9.20
CA ARG A 261 -11.74 8.53 9.54
C ARG A 261 -10.64 7.79 8.79
N SER A 262 -10.80 6.48 8.60
CA SER A 262 -9.87 5.65 7.80
C SER A 262 -9.90 6.02 6.32
N TYR A 263 -11.09 6.30 5.79
CA TYR A 263 -11.27 6.79 4.42
C TYR A 263 -10.60 8.16 4.22
N MET A 264 -10.83 9.10 5.14
CA MET A 264 -10.23 10.44 5.11
C MET A 264 -8.70 10.41 5.17
N ASP A 265 -8.10 9.52 5.98
CA ASP A 265 -6.63 9.44 6.12
C ASP A 265 -5.95 9.18 4.77
N ILE A 266 -6.37 8.13 4.06
CA ILE A 266 -5.68 7.78 2.81
C ILE A 266 -6.12 8.66 1.64
N ASN A 267 -7.39 9.05 1.56
CA ASN A 267 -7.93 9.77 0.40
C ASN A 267 -7.77 11.28 0.47
N CYS A 268 -7.54 11.86 1.66
CA CYS A 268 -7.60 13.30 1.84
C CYS A 268 -6.40 13.87 2.64
N ALA A 269 -5.91 13.17 3.66
CA ALA A 269 -4.94 13.74 4.60
C ALA A 269 -3.60 14.13 3.97
N HIS A 270 -3.16 13.42 2.94
CA HIS A 270 -1.92 13.76 2.23
C HIS A 270 -1.94 15.17 1.60
N CYS A 271 -3.13 15.75 1.35
CA CYS A 271 -3.29 17.15 0.96
C CYS A 271 -3.74 18.06 2.12
N HIS A 272 -4.55 17.54 3.05
CA HIS A 272 -5.13 18.28 4.18
C HIS A 272 -4.42 17.97 5.51
N SER A 273 -3.12 18.23 5.53
CA SER A 273 -2.25 18.16 6.70
C SER A 273 -1.29 19.34 6.69
N GLU A 274 -0.62 19.60 7.82
CA GLU A 274 0.34 20.70 7.94
C GLU A 274 1.49 20.57 6.92
N GLY A 275 1.78 21.64 6.18
CA GLY A 275 2.82 21.69 5.14
C GLY A 275 2.47 20.94 3.84
N ALA A 276 1.26 20.43 3.70
CA ALA A 276 0.76 19.81 2.47
C ALA A 276 0.07 20.83 1.54
N HIS A 277 -0.38 20.41 0.36
CA HIS A 277 -0.91 21.32 -0.66
C HIS A 277 -2.13 22.15 -0.23
N CYS A 278 -3.01 21.57 0.59
CA CYS A 278 -4.24 22.21 1.06
C CYS A 278 -4.18 22.56 2.56
N ASP A 279 -2.99 22.83 3.10
CA ASP A 279 -2.77 23.16 4.52
C ASP A 279 -3.49 24.44 4.98
N TYR A 280 -3.73 25.38 4.04
CA TYR A 280 -4.47 26.62 4.23
C TYR A 280 -5.95 26.40 4.55
N MET A 281 -6.49 25.22 4.24
CA MET A 281 -7.88 24.87 4.56
C MET A 281 -8.01 24.56 6.06
N PRO A 282 -9.14 24.91 6.71
CA PRO A 282 -9.34 24.71 8.15
C PRO A 282 -9.73 23.25 8.48
N MET A 283 -8.89 22.31 8.03
CA MET A 283 -9.10 20.87 8.15
C MET A 283 -7.76 20.15 8.33
N ARG A 284 -7.73 19.11 9.17
CA ARG A 284 -6.55 18.25 9.42
C ARG A 284 -7.00 16.80 9.45
N LEU A 285 -6.85 16.12 8.31
CA LEU A 285 -7.58 14.88 8.03
C LEU A 285 -6.79 13.59 8.32
N ALA A 286 -5.59 13.68 8.89
CA ALA A 286 -4.85 12.50 9.30
C ALA A 286 -5.62 11.71 10.37
N PHE A 287 -5.50 10.38 10.35
CA PHE A 287 -6.24 9.51 11.27
C PHE A 287 -6.04 9.88 12.75
N THR A 288 -4.83 10.30 13.11
CA THR A 288 -4.44 10.74 14.45
C THR A 288 -5.08 12.08 14.86
N GLU A 289 -5.52 12.90 13.91
CA GLU A 289 -6.05 14.25 14.12
C GLU A 289 -7.59 14.30 14.05
N THR A 290 -8.20 13.32 13.41
CA THR A 290 -9.66 13.25 13.18
C THR A 290 -10.45 12.70 14.37
N SER A 291 -9.82 12.49 15.53
CA SER A 291 -10.57 12.34 16.79
C SER A 291 -11.21 13.66 17.24
N ASN A 292 -10.76 14.79 16.69
CA ASN A 292 -11.37 16.10 16.87
C ASN A 292 -12.32 16.40 15.69
N PRO A 293 -13.64 16.51 15.90
CA PRO A 293 -14.60 16.79 14.82
C PRO A 293 -14.33 18.10 14.06
N THR A 294 -13.77 19.12 14.71
CA THR A 294 -13.41 20.38 14.07
C THR A 294 -12.36 20.16 12.96
N ASN A 295 -11.39 19.26 13.18
CA ASN A 295 -10.39 18.92 12.17
C ASN A 295 -11.01 18.24 10.94
N MET A 296 -12.13 17.55 11.12
CA MET A 296 -12.93 16.96 10.03
C MET A 296 -13.85 17.99 9.34
N GLY A 297 -13.86 19.24 9.80
CA GLY A 297 -14.72 20.32 9.29
C GLY A 297 -16.15 20.30 9.82
N VAL A 298 -16.45 19.54 10.88
CA VAL A 298 -17.79 19.47 11.47
C VAL A 298 -18.17 20.80 12.11
N CYS A 299 -19.22 21.43 11.59
CA CYS A 299 -19.68 22.76 11.98
C CYS A 299 -18.60 23.86 11.86
N VAL A 300 -17.70 23.70 10.89
CA VAL A 300 -16.71 24.72 10.52
C VAL A 300 -17.16 25.43 9.25
N GLU A 301 -17.07 26.76 9.21
CA GLU A 301 -17.35 27.54 8.01
C GLU A 301 -16.34 27.21 6.90
N PRO A 302 -16.79 27.05 5.64
CA PRO A 302 -15.88 26.78 4.54
C PRO A 302 -15.06 28.03 4.21
N TYR A 303 -13.75 27.84 4.01
CA TYR A 303 -12.86 28.91 3.55
C TYR A 303 -13.19 29.35 2.12
N GLU A 304 -13.45 28.39 1.24
CA GLU A 304 -13.79 28.65 -0.16
C GLU A 304 -15.31 28.72 -0.35
N PHE A 305 -15.78 29.85 -0.91
CA PHE A 305 -17.18 30.03 -1.25
C PHE A 305 -17.51 29.31 -2.57
N ILE A 306 -18.46 28.38 -2.51
CA ILE A 306 -19.03 27.73 -3.70
C ILE A 306 -20.36 28.40 -4.05
N ASN A 307 -21.30 28.41 -3.11
CA ASN A 307 -22.57 29.15 -3.17
C ASN A 307 -23.17 29.33 -1.76
N GLY A 308 -24.29 30.05 -1.65
CA GLY A 308 -24.95 30.34 -0.36
C GLY A 308 -25.67 29.15 0.30
N SER A 309 -25.74 27.97 -0.33
CA SER A 309 -26.36 26.78 0.25
C SER A 309 -25.40 26.01 1.17
N PHE A 310 -24.09 26.06 0.92
CA PHE A 310 -23.09 25.33 1.68
C PHE A 310 -22.56 26.18 2.84
N THR A 311 -23.24 26.11 3.98
CA THR A 311 -22.91 26.94 5.15
C THR A 311 -21.75 26.40 5.97
N HIS A 312 -21.44 25.11 5.87
CA HIS A 312 -20.36 24.45 6.61
C HIS A 312 -19.56 23.51 5.70
N ILE A 313 -18.32 23.21 6.07
CA ILE A 313 -17.55 22.12 5.46
C ILE A 313 -18.32 20.81 5.62
N ILE A 314 -18.72 20.50 6.85
CA ILE A 314 -19.68 19.45 7.19
C ILE A 314 -20.77 20.06 8.08
N SER A 315 -22.00 20.06 7.59
CA SER A 315 -23.21 20.45 8.34
C SER A 315 -23.89 19.19 8.88
N LYS A 316 -23.88 19.01 10.20
CA LYS A 316 -24.56 17.88 10.87
C LYS A 316 -26.00 17.70 10.36
N LYS A 317 -26.38 16.46 10.07
CA LYS A 317 -27.72 16.06 9.60
C LYS A 317 -28.18 16.68 8.27
N ASN A 318 -27.29 17.35 7.54
CA ASN A 318 -27.67 18.05 6.32
C ASN A 318 -26.55 18.01 5.28
N THR A 319 -26.57 16.97 4.45
CA THR A 319 -25.67 16.85 3.30
C THR A 319 -25.82 18.01 2.32
N GLY A 320 -27.04 18.53 2.13
CA GLY A 320 -27.34 19.68 1.26
C GLY A 320 -26.72 21.00 1.71
N ARG A 321 -26.25 21.10 2.97
CA ARG A 321 -25.50 22.25 3.50
C ARG A 321 -24.02 21.99 3.72
N SER A 322 -23.53 20.80 3.34
CA SER A 322 -22.17 20.35 3.57
C SER A 322 -21.32 20.52 2.32
N ALA A 323 -20.37 21.47 2.33
CA ALA A 323 -19.50 21.73 1.19
C ALA A 323 -18.66 20.50 0.82
N MET A 324 -18.10 19.77 1.80
CA MET A 324 -17.32 18.56 1.53
C MET A 324 -18.15 17.50 0.80
N TYR A 325 -19.39 17.26 1.24
CA TYR A 325 -20.28 16.29 0.60
C TYR A 325 -20.54 16.64 -0.87
N TYR A 326 -20.80 17.92 -1.15
CA TYR A 326 -20.96 18.40 -2.53
C TYR A 326 -19.70 18.18 -3.38
N ARG A 327 -18.52 18.52 -2.84
CA ARG A 327 -17.25 18.34 -3.58
C ARG A 327 -16.96 16.87 -3.87
N LEU A 328 -17.37 15.96 -2.99
CA LEU A 328 -17.28 14.51 -3.24
C LEU A 328 -18.30 14.02 -4.28
N SER A 329 -19.47 14.66 -4.42
CA SER A 329 -20.53 14.24 -5.34
C SER A 329 -20.43 14.83 -6.75
N THR A 330 -19.78 15.98 -6.92
CA THR A 330 -19.60 16.61 -8.24
C THR A 330 -18.39 16.07 -8.99
N THR A 331 -18.46 16.11 -10.32
CA THR A 331 -17.32 15.87 -11.24
C THR A 331 -16.81 17.17 -11.88
N ASN A 332 -17.41 18.32 -11.55
CA ASN A 332 -16.92 19.63 -11.99
C ASN A 332 -15.48 19.85 -11.50
N GLU A 333 -14.53 19.96 -12.41
CA GLU A 333 -13.09 20.00 -12.09
C GLU A 333 -12.71 21.16 -11.17
N SER A 334 -13.41 22.30 -11.23
CA SER A 334 -13.14 23.46 -10.38
C SER A 334 -13.63 23.29 -8.93
N GLU A 335 -14.46 22.27 -8.66
CA GLU A 335 -15.14 22.11 -7.36
C GLU A 335 -14.94 20.72 -6.75
N ARG A 336 -14.73 19.68 -7.57
CA ARG A 336 -14.63 18.29 -7.13
C ARG A 336 -13.46 18.07 -6.18
N MET A 337 -13.63 17.11 -5.28
CA MET A 337 -12.57 16.56 -4.45
C MET A 337 -12.53 15.02 -4.55
N PRO A 338 -11.34 14.41 -4.56
CA PRO A 338 -10.03 15.03 -4.77
C PRO A 338 -9.92 15.75 -6.13
N MET A 339 -9.10 16.80 -6.21
CA MET A 339 -8.90 17.57 -7.46
C MET A 339 -8.18 16.74 -8.55
N LEU A 340 -7.26 15.88 -8.10
CA LEU A 340 -6.42 15.02 -8.94
C LEU A 340 -6.75 13.55 -8.73
N GLY A 341 -6.53 12.73 -9.75
CA GLY A 341 -6.69 11.27 -9.69
C GLY A 341 -8.14 10.79 -9.61
N ARG A 342 -9.11 11.64 -9.97
CA ARG A 342 -10.54 11.30 -9.99
C ARG A 342 -11.21 12.01 -11.16
N SER A 343 -11.92 11.27 -12.01
CA SER A 343 -12.83 11.76 -13.06
C SER A 343 -14.30 11.39 -12.79
N ILE A 344 -14.56 10.35 -11.98
CA ILE A 344 -15.91 9.89 -11.64
C ILE A 344 -16.16 9.86 -10.13
N VAL A 345 -17.43 9.83 -9.71
CA VAL A 345 -17.82 9.75 -8.29
C VAL A 345 -17.47 8.37 -7.73
N HIS A 346 -16.85 8.34 -6.55
CA HIS A 346 -16.80 7.13 -5.73
C HIS A 346 -18.13 7.00 -4.99
N GLU A 347 -19.07 6.23 -5.52
CA GLU A 347 -20.46 6.19 -5.06
C GLU A 347 -20.56 5.65 -3.63
N GLU A 348 -19.83 4.60 -3.32
CA GLU A 348 -19.79 3.95 -2.02
C GLU A 348 -19.10 4.83 -0.98
N GLY A 349 -18.02 5.53 -1.38
CA GLY A 349 -17.39 6.56 -0.56
C GLY A 349 -18.34 7.72 -0.28
N LEU A 350 -19.10 8.20 -1.26
CA LEU A 350 -20.09 9.26 -1.06
C LEU A 350 -21.20 8.81 -0.09
N GLN A 351 -21.71 7.59 -0.25
CA GLN A 351 -22.71 7.01 0.64
C GLN A 351 -22.20 6.88 2.09
N LEU A 352 -20.93 6.54 2.30
CA LEU A 352 -20.30 6.52 3.63
C LEU A 352 -20.42 7.89 4.31
N PHE A 353 -20.13 8.97 3.58
CA PHE A 353 -20.24 10.33 4.10
C PHE A 353 -21.68 10.77 4.31
N GLU A 354 -22.60 10.41 3.42
CA GLU A 354 -24.02 10.68 3.61
C GLU A 354 -24.53 10.08 4.92
N ASN A 355 -24.24 8.80 5.13
CA ASN A 355 -24.63 8.08 6.33
C ASN A 355 -24.03 8.73 7.58
N TRP A 356 -22.73 9.04 7.55
CA TRP A 356 -22.05 9.67 8.67
C TRP A 356 -22.60 11.06 9.01
N ILE A 357 -22.84 11.91 8.02
CA ILE A 357 -23.40 13.25 8.23
C ILE A 357 -24.80 13.16 8.81
N ASN A 358 -25.62 12.22 8.33
CA ASN A 358 -27.01 12.06 8.75
C ASN A 358 -27.16 11.38 10.13
N ASP A 359 -26.18 10.58 10.55
CA ASP A 359 -26.14 9.92 11.86
C ASP A 359 -25.73 10.87 13.02
N MET A 360 -25.18 12.04 12.70
CA MET A 360 -24.75 13.00 13.73
C MET A 360 -25.92 13.50 14.59
N ASN A 361 -25.63 13.70 15.88
CA ASN A 361 -26.56 14.33 16.81
C ASN A 361 -26.58 15.85 16.64
N GLU A 362 -27.78 16.42 16.73
CA GLU A 362 -28.06 17.86 16.66
C GLU A 362 -27.68 18.51 15.32
N THR A 363 -28.15 19.74 15.09
CA THR A 363 -27.72 20.56 13.94
C THR A 363 -26.53 21.42 14.33
N CYS A 364 -25.75 21.87 13.35
CA CYS A 364 -24.75 22.91 13.61
C CYS A 364 -25.42 24.20 14.12
N PRO A 365 -24.71 25.00 14.95
CA PRO A 365 -25.18 26.30 15.43
C PRO A 365 -25.57 27.29 14.33
#